data_AF-A0A9E5L0L6-F1
#
_entry.id   AF-A0A9E5L0L6-F1
#
_cell.length_a   1.000
_cell.length_b   1.000
_cell.length_c   1.000
_cell.angle_alpha   90.00
_cell.angle_beta   90.00
_cell.angle_gamma   90.00
#
_symmetry.space_group_name_H-M   'P 1'
#
loop_
_entity.id
_entity.type
_entity.pdbx_description
1 polymer ?
#
loop_
_entity_poly.entity_id
_entity_poly.type
_entity_poly.pdbx_seq_one_letter_code
_entity_poly.pdbx_strand_id
1 'polypeptide(L)'
;MLKANMLNPDMGQKVDFQTMSYGFTPANINDVQWDFGDGTRESNKLLMMSHSFTERGVKVVIQTITLKNGKKLTNYITLYIVDKSLMQSYILQTTPSKLNPDPLQKILYSSSLKGDAVGEYITFLQNYDGSNTTQSYTVKFPMQDAYTYSK
;
A
#
# COMPACT_ATOMS: atom_id res chain seq x y z
N MET A 1 12.17 -15.36 -12.21
CA MET A 1 11.09 -14.68 -11.47
C MET A 1 11.65 -13.45 -10.78
N LEU A 2 11.07 -12.29 -11.06
CA LEU A 2 11.40 -11.02 -10.38
C LEU A 2 10.72 -10.97 -9.00
N LYS A 3 11.44 -10.47 -8.00
CA LYS A 3 10.96 -10.23 -6.64
C LYS A 3 11.42 -8.85 -6.17
N ALA A 4 10.64 -8.27 -5.25
CA ALA A 4 11.03 -7.09 -4.47
C ALA A 4 11.07 -7.49 -2.99
N ASN A 5 11.91 -6.81 -2.21
CA ASN A 5 11.97 -7.01 -0.75
C ASN A 5 10.71 -6.51 -0.02
N MET A 6 9.96 -5.58 -0.62
CA MET A 6 8.68 -5.07 -0.11
C MET A 6 7.76 -4.65 -1.25
N LEU A 7 6.45 -4.73 -1.02
CA LEU A 7 5.42 -4.34 -2.01
C LEU A 7 4.72 -3.02 -1.66
N ASN A 8 4.83 -2.56 -0.41
CA ASN A 8 4.19 -1.35 0.10
C ASN A 8 5.22 -0.39 0.74
N PRO A 9 6.23 0.09 0.00
CA PRO A 9 7.22 1.03 0.52
C PRO A 9 6.60 2.42 0.78
N ASP A 10 7.16 3.15 1.74
CA ASP A 10 6.92 4.58 1.88
C ASP A 10 7.60 5.37 0.75
N MET A 11 7.13 6.58 0.45
CA MET A 11 7.80 7.44 -0.52
C MET A 11 9.25 7.69 -0.09
N GLY A 12 10.16 7.63 -1.06
CA GLY A 12 11.61 7.72 -0.85
C GLY A 12 12.24 6.47 -0.23
N GLN A 13 11.45 5.52 0.28
CA GLN A 13 12.00 4.27 0.81
C GLN A 13 12.62 3.43 -0.30
N LYS A 14 13.85 3.00 -0.06
CA LYS A 14 14.60 2.15 -0.99
C LYS A 14 13.99 0.75 -1.06
N VAL A 15 13.66 0.32 -2.28
CA VAL A 15 13.22 -1.04 -2.61
C VAL A 15 14.33 -1.76 -3.34
N ASP A 16 14.60 -3.00 -2.93
CA ASP A 16 15.58 -3.87 -3.58
C ASP A 16 14.87 -4.92 -4.43
N PHE A 17 15.26 -5.02 -5.69
CA PHE A 17 14.73 -5.93 -6.70
C PHE A 17 15.75 -7.01 -7.03
N GLN A 18 15.27 -8.25 -7.19
CA GLN A 18 16.11 -9.38 -7.57
C GLN A 18 15.37 -10.34 -8.49
N THR A 19 16.03 -10.77 -9.56
CA THR A 19 15.53 -11.81 -10.47
C THR A 19 16.25 -13.13 -10.28
N MET A 20 15.50 -14.17 -9.92
CA MET A 20 16.00 -15.55 -9.95
C MET A 20 15.90 -16.09 -11.38
N SER A 21 17.04 -16.44 -11.98
CA SER A 21 17.15 -16.98 -13.34
C SER A 21 17.03 -18.50 -13.35
N TYR A 22 16.23 -19.03 -14.28
CA TYR A 22 16.15 -20.47 -14.57
C TYR A 22 16.40 -20.66 -16.08
N GLY A 23 17.27 -21.60 -16.45
CA GLY A 23 17.57 -21.87 -17.85
C GLY A 23 18.48 -20.85 -18.56
N PHE A 24 19.09 -19.92 -17.81
CA PHE A 24 20.19 -19.07 -18.27
C PHE A 24 21.06 -18.65 -17.08
N THR A 25 22.29 -18.25 -17.36
CA THR A 25 23.24 -17.68 -16.38
C THR A 25 23.48 -16.20 -16.69
N PRO A 26 24.01 -15.40 -15.74
CA PRO A 26 24.39 -14.02 -16.00
C PRO A 26 25.32 -13.84 -17.21
N ALA A 27 26.16 -14.83 -17.52
CA ALA A 27 27.05 -14.80 -18.68
C ALA A 27 26.30 -14.83 -20.03
N ASN A 28 25.04 -15.29 -20.06
CA ASN A 28 24.19 -15.31 -21.25
C ASN A 28 23.49 -13.97 -21.51
N ILE A 29 23.52 -13.04 -20.56
CA ILE A 29 22.82 -11.76 -20.67
C ILE A 29 23.58 -10.81 -21.60
N ASN A 30 22.84 -10.22 -22.53
CA ASN A 30 23.32 -9.13 -23.38
C ASN A 30 22.96 -7.76 -22.78
N ASP A 31 21.71 -7.59 -22.34
CA ASP A 31 21.16 -6.34 -21.78
C ASP A 31 20.00 -6.66 -20.83
N VAL A 32 19.80 -5.82 -19.82
CA VAL A 32 18.66 -5.81 -18.90
C VAL A 32 18.13 -4.39 -18.82
N GLN A 33 16.90 -4.21 -19.28
CA GLN A 33 16.17 -2.96 -19.21
C GLN A 33 15.21 -2.99 -18.04
N TRP A 34 15.24 -1.94 -17.24
CA TRP A 34 14.36 -1.71 -16.11
C TRP A 34 13.51 -0.49 -16.40
N ASP A 35 12.19 -0.63 -16.34
CA ASP A 35 11.24 0.47 -16.29
C ASP A 35 10.56 0.41 -14.93
N PHE A 36 10.72 1.44 -14.10
CA PHE A 36 10.17 1.43 -12.74
C PHE A 36 8.70 1.86 -12.68
N GLY A 37 8.13 2.34 -13.80
CA GLY A 37 6.73 2.80 -13.84
C GLY A 37 6.50 4.17 -13.21
N ASP A 38 7.57 4.90 -12.87
CA ASP A 38 7.54 6.29 -12.41
C ASP A 38 8.18 7.27 -13.41
N GLY A 39 8.47 6.79 -14.63
CA GLY A 39 9.18 7.53 -15.66
C GLY A 39 10.69 7.27 -15.68
N THR A 40 11.25 6.67 -14.63
CA THR A 40 12.67 6.28 -14.58
C THR A 40 12.89 4.98 -15.34
N ARG A 41 13.92 4.97 -16.20
CA ARG A 41 14.35 3.79 -16.95
C ARG A 41 15.85 3.64 -16.86
N GLU A 42 16.31 2.41 -16.71
CA GLU A 42 17.72 2.07 -16.59
C GLU A 42 18.06 0.86 -17.48
N SER A 43 19.30 0.80 -17.97
CA SER A 43 19.83 -0.33 -18.73
C SER A 43 21.17 -0.75 -18.16
N ASN A 44 21.34 -2.05 -17.95
CA ASN A 44 22.58 -2.65 -17.43
C ASN A 44 22.63 -4.16 -17.76
N LYS A 45 23.46 -4.92 -17.03
CA LYS A 45 23.53 -6.40 -17.13
C LYS A 45 23.26 -7.09 -15.80
N LEU A 46 22.70 -6.36 -14.84
CA LEU A 46 22.47 -6.80 -13.47
C LEU A 46 21.04 -7.34 -13.31
N LEU A 47 20.93 -8.46 -12.62
CA LEU A 47 19.64 -9.03 -12.20
C LEU A 47 19.19 -8.53 -10.81
N MET A 48 19.95 -7.58 -10.25
CA MET A 48 19.65 -6.91 -8.99
C MET A 48 19.73 -5.40 -9.19
N MET A 49 18.77 -4.68 -8.65
CA MET A 49 18.68 -3.22 -8.70
C MET A 49 18.02 -2.71 -7.44
N SER A 50 18.27 -1.45 -7.12
CA SER A 50 17.53 -0.74 -6.10
C SER A 50 16.93 0.52 -6.67
N HIS A 51 15.75 0.91 -6.18
CA HIS A 51 15.08 2.14 -6.59
C HIS A 51 14.25 2.71 -5.44
N SER A 52 14.07 4.03 -5.43
CA SER A 52 13.20 4.73 -4.49
C SER A 52 12.17 5.53 -5.28
N PHE A 53 10.90 5.42 -4.89
CA PHE A 53 9.80 6.10 -5.57
C PHE A 53 9.42 7.37 -4.82
N THR A 54 9.40 8.52 -5.51
CA THR A 54 9.08 9.82 -4.90
C THR A 54 7.59 10.16 -4.91
N GLU A 55 6.79 9.40 -5.66
CA GLU A 55 5.36 9.60 -5.79
C GLU A 55 4.60 8.39 -5.29
N ARG A 56 3.56 8.64 -4.48
CA ARG A 56 2.59 7.62 -4.06
C ARG A 56 1.81 7.06 -5.24
N GLY A 57 1.22 5.88 -5.03
CA GLY A 57 0.34 5.22 -5.99
C GLY A 57 0.89 3.90 -6.51
N VAL A 58 0.17 3.32 -7.48
CA VAL A 58 0.54 2.03 -8.07
C VAL A 58 1.70 2.24 -9.04
N LYS A 59 2.78 1.47 -8.87
CA LYS A 59 3.93 1.43 -9.79
C LYS A 59 4.12 0.01 -10.29
N VAL A 60 4.22 -0.15 -11.61
CA VAL A 60 4.46 -1.45 -12.25
C VAL A 60 5.88 -1.46 -12.76
N VAL A 61 6.74 -2.21 -12.09
CA VAL A 61 8.14 -2.37 -12.48
C VAL A 61 8.21 -3.46 -13.54
N ILE A 62 8.76 -3.15 -14.70
CA ILE A 62 8.94 -4.06 -15.83
C ILE A 62 10.44 -4.28 -16.05
N GLN A 63 10.86 -5.54 -16.08
CA GLN A 63 12.22 -5.93 -16.40
C GLN A 63 12.24 -6.72 -17.71
N THR A 64 12.97 -6.23 -18.71
CA THR A 64 13.21 -6.93 -19.97
C THR A 64 14.67 -7.37 -20.06
N ILE A 65 14.91 -8.69 -20.03
CA ILE A 65 16.23 -9.29 -20.18
C ILE A 65 16.39 -9.75 -21.63
N THR A 66 17.41 -9.25 -22.31
CA THR A 66 17.82 -9.72 -23.64
C THR A 66 19.05 -10.60 -23.50
N LEU A 67 18.96 -11.85 -23.94
CA LEU A 67 20.09 -12.79 -23.97
C LEU A 67 20.93 -12.59 -25.25
N LYS A 68 22.18 -13.06 -25.24
CA LYS A 68 23.12 -12.97 -26.37
C LYS A 68 22.64 -13.65 -27.64
N ASN A 69 21.76 -14.65 -27.52
CA ASN A 69 21.12 -15.31 -28.67
C ASN A 69 19.88 -14.56 -29.20
N GLY A 70 19.62 -13.35 -28.71
CA GLY A 70 18.47 -12.52 -29.10
C GLY A 70 17.16 -12.85 -28.38
N LYS A 71 17.08 -13.93 -27.60
CA LYS A 71 15.88 -14.26 -26.82
C LYS A 71 15.61 -13.18 -25.79
N LYS A 72 14.37 -12.71 -25.71
CA LYS A 72 13.90 -11.76 -24.69
C LYS A 72 13.04 -12.46 -23.64
N LEU A 73 13.23 -12.07 -22.38
CA LEU A 73 12.44 -12.50 -21.23
C LEU A 73 11.90 -11.25 -20.54
N THR A 74 10.61 -11.25 -20.19
CA THR A 74 9.98 -10.11 -19.54
C THR A 74 9.41 -10.54 -18.19
N ASN A 75 9.67 -9.75 -17.15
CA ASN A 75 9.07 -9.91 -15.83
C ASN A 75 8.39 -8.59 -15.44
N TYR A 76 7.40 -8.68 -14.55
CA TYR A 76 6.79 -7.50 -13.94
C TYR A 76 6.48 -7.74 -12.47
N ILE A 77 6.43 -6.67 -11.69
CA ILE A 77 5.99 -6.67 -10.30
C ILE A 77 5.29 -5.35 -9.98
N THR A 78 4.18 -5.43 -9.23
CA THR A 78 3.39 -4.26 -8.84
C THR A 78 3.70 -3.86 -7.41
N LEU A 79 3.96 -2.57 -7.18
CA LEU A 79 4.12 -1.96 -5.87
C LEU A 79 3.03 -0.92 -5.63
N TYR A 80 2.70 -0.72 -4.35
CA TYR A 80 1.79 0.32 -3.87
C TYR A 80 2.59 1.28 -3.00
N ILE A 81 3.07 2.36 -3.59
CA ILE A 81 3.85 3.37 -2.88
C ILE A 81 2.90 4.17 -2.01
N VAL A 82 3.15 4.22 -0.70
CA VAL A 82 2.34 4.97 0.27
C VAL A 82 3.06 6.24 0.70
N ASP A 83 2.30 7.24 1.12
CA ASP A 83 2.84 8.41 1.81
C ASP A 83 2.49 8.28 3.29
N LYS A 84 3.45 7.83 4.11
CA LYS A 84 3.25 7.67 5.56
C LYS A 84 3.23 9.01 6.30
N SER A 85 3.71 10.09 5.69
CA SER A 85 3.63 11.41 6.32
C SER A 85 2.19 11.90 6.42
N LEU A 86 1.34 11.51 5.46
CA LEU A 86 -0.11 11.71 5.52
C LEU A 86 -0.79 10.86 6.59
N MET A 87 -0.11 9.86 7.17
CA MET A 87 -0.62 9.04 8.27
C MET A 87 -0.49 9.73 9.64
N GLN A 88 -0.11 11.01 9.71
CA GLN A 88 0.22 11.66 10.99
C GLN A 88 -0.94 11.94 11.94
N SER A 89 -2.20 11.79 11.56
CA SER A 89 -3.27 11.55 12.54
C SER A 89 -4.57 11.17 11.85
N TYR A 90 -5.16 10.05 12.26
CA TYR A 90 -6.59 9.85 12.08
C TYR A 90 -7.27 10.51 13.27
N ILE A 91 -8.15 11.49 13.00
CA ILE A 91 -9.01 12.02 14.06
C ILE A 91 -10.33 11.26 13.98
N LEU A 92 -10.65 10.55 15.06
CA LEU A 92 -12.00 10.04 15.28
C LEU A 92 -12.84 11.20 15.81
N GLN A 93 -13.65 11.81 14.95
CA GLN A 93 -14.61 12.81 15.40
C GLN A 93 -15.86 12.10 15.87
N THR A 94 -16.19 12.21 17.15
CA THR A 94 -17.47 11.77 17.70
C THR A 94 -18.40 12.97 17.81
N THR A 95 -19.64 12.82 17.40
CA THR A 95 -20.67 13.87 17.52
C THR A 95 -21.89 13.27 18.22
N PRO A 96 -22.30 13.81 19.38
CA PRO A 96 -23.54 13.38 20.02
C PRO A 96 -24.74 13.90 19.23
N SER A 97 -25.83 13.12 19.19
CA SER A 97 -27.08 13.50 18.55
C SER A 97 -27.76 14.69 19.23
N LYS A 98 -27.40 15.01 20.49
CA LYS A 98 -27.89 16.16 21.26
C LYS A 98 -26.85 16.53 22.32
N LEU A 99 -26.49 17.81 22.42
CA LEU A 99 -25.42 18.29 23.32
C LEU A 99 -25.86 18.37 24.80
N ASN A 100 -27.16 18.59 25.04
CA ASN A 100 -27.77 18.70 26.37
C ASN A 100 -28.98 17.75 26.49
N PRO A 101 -28.77 16.43 26.71
CA PRO A 101 -29.87 15.50 26.97
C PRO A 101 -30.63 15.82 28.25
N ASP A 102 -31.92 15.53 28.25
CA ASP A 102 -32.72 15.47 29.47
C ASP A 102 -32.34 14.23 30.30
N PRO A 103 -32.58 14.22 31.64
CA PRO A 103 -32.31 13.04 32.45
C PRO A 103 -32.95 11.78 31.86
N LEU A 104 -32.18 10.69 31.78
CA LEU A 104 -32.59 9.38 31.24
C LEU A 104 -32.82 9.35 29.71
N GLN A 105 -32.51 10.42 28.98
CA GLN A 105 -32.60 10.43 27.52
C GLN A 105 -31.44 9.65 26.87
N LYS A 106 -31.77 8.72 25.97
CA LYS A 106 -30.78 8.00 25.16
C LYS A 106 -30.13 8.96 24.15
N ILE A 107 -28.79 9.04 24.16
CA ILE A 107 -27.98 9.77 23.17
C ILE A 107 -27.34 8.79 22.18
N LEU A 108 -27.35 9.14 20.90
CA LEU A 108 -26.62 8.43 19.86
C LEU A 108 -25.33 9.21 19.55
N TYR A 109 -24.24 8.52 19.27
CA TYR A 109 -22.99 9.12 18.82
C TYR A 109 -22.70 8.68 17.39
N SER A 110 -22.48 9.63 16.50
CA SER A 110 -21.91 9.34 15.18
C SER A 110 -20.40 9.55 15.23
N SER A 111 -19.64 8.57 14.75
CA SER A 111 -18.19 8.64 14.63
C SER A 111 -17.79 8.75 13.17
N SER A 112 -16.92 9.70 12.82
CA SER A 112 -16.35 9.80 11.47
C SER A 112 -14.83 9.84 11.55
N LEU A 113 -14.18 9.06 10.68
CA LEU A 113 -12.74 9.15 10.46
C LEU A 113 -12.46 10.26 9.44
N LYS A 114 -11.54 11.17 9.76
CA LYS A 114 -11.00 12.15 8.81
C LYS A 114 -9.55 11.78 8.48
N GLY A 115 -9.23 11.57 7.20
CA GLY A 115 -7.88 11.29 6.71
C GLY A 115 -7.85 10.33 5.50
N ASP A 116 -6.71 10.29 4.80
CA ASP A 116 -6.45 9.30 3.74
C ASP A 116 -5.91 8.02 4.39
N ALA A 117 -6.77 7.02 4.57
CA ALA A 117 -6.35 5.74 5.11
C ALA A 117 -5.65 4.89 4.04
N VAL A 118 -4.36 4.61 4.24
CA VAL A 118 -3.61 3.59 3.50
C VAL A 118 -2.97 2.62 4.47
N GLY A 119 -3.78 1.69 4.96
CA GLY A 119 -3.39 0.55 5.78
C GLY A 119 -4.51 -0.50 5.70
N GLU A 120 -4.15 -1.78 5.70
CA GLU A 120 -5.10 -2.88 5.47
C GLU A 120 -6.26 -2.89 6.49
N TYR A 121 -6.02 -2.39 7.71
CA TYR A 121 -6.98 -2.37 8.80
C TYR A 121 -6.76 -1.16 9.72
N ILE A 122 -7.83 -0.43 10.05
CA ILE A 122 -7.86 0.48 11.22
C ILE A 122 -8.74 -0.17 12.28
N THR A 123 -8.22 -0.31 13.49
CA THR A 123 -8.98 -0.74 14.68
C THR A 123 -9.22 0.47 15.57
N PHE A 124 -10.47 0.76 15.89
CA PHE A 124 -10.81 1.74 16.94
C PHE A 124 -11.57 1.07 18.08
N LEU A 125 -11.39 1.61 19.27
CA LEU A 125 -12.08 1.22 20.50
C LEU A 125 -13.19 2.25 20.74
N GLN A 126 -14.44 1.80 20.86
CA GLN A 126 -15.56 2.68 21.19
C GLN A 126 -16.16 2.29 22.54
N ASN A 127 -16.16 3.23 23.49
CA ASN A 127 -16.81 3.08 24.79
C ASN A 127 -18.19 3.76 24.72
N TYR A 128 -19.26 3.02 25.00
CA TYR A 128 -20.63 3.50 24.82
C TYR A 128 -21.29 4.00 26.12
N ASP A 129 -20.76 3.67 27.30
CA ASP A 129 -21.51 3.80 28.56
C ASP A 129 -20.64 4.06 29.82
N GLY A 130 -19.34 4.30 29.68
CA GLY A 130 -18.43 4.42 30.84
C GLY A 130 -18.11 3.08 31.52
N SER A 131 -18.60 1.95 30.99
CA SER A 131 -18.05 0.64 31.30
C SER A 131 -16.78 0.42 30.46
N ASN A 132 -15.83 -0.37 30.98
CA ASN A 132 -14.62 -0.75 30.24
C ASN A 132 -14.90 -1.71 29.05
N THR A 133 -16.14 -1.76 28.53
CA THR A 133 -16.47 -2.62 27.40
C THR A 133 -16.04 -1.96 26.10
N THR A 134 -15.05 -2.58 25.47
CA THR A 134 -14.47 -2.14 24.21
C THR A 134 -14.98 -3.01 23.08
N GLN A 135 -15.57 -2.41 22.05
CA GLN A 135 -15.89 -3.11 20.81
C GLN A 135 -14.92 -2.67 19.71
N SER A 136 -14.25 -3.65 19.10
CA SER A 136 -13.30 -3.44 18.02
C SER A 136 -14.02 -3.44 16.68
N TYR A 137 -13.78 -2.41 15.87
CA TYR A 137 -14.26 -2.33 14.49
C TYR A 137 -13.06 -2.30 13.56
N THR A 138 -13.10 -3.15 12.55
CA THR A 138 -12.05 -3.28 11.54
C THR A 138 -12.57 -2.74 10.22
N VAL A 139 -11.93 -1.72 9.67
CA VAL A 139 -12.28 -1.14 8.35
C VAL A 139 -11.10 -1.32 7.40
N LYS A 140 -11.37 -1.82 6.18
CA LYS A 140 -10.39 -2.05 5.11
C LYS A 140 -10.34 -0.85 4.15
N PHE A 141 -9.14 -0.43 3.76
CA PHE A 141 -8.92 0.69 2.83
C PHE A 141 -7.96 0.34 1.67
N PRO A 142 -8.07 1.01 0.49
CA PRO A 142 -9.16 1.94 0.12
C PRO A 142 -10.50 1.18 0.07
N MET A 143 -11.64 1.89 0.10
CA MET A 143 -12.95 1.27 -0.17
C MET A 143 -12.93 0.70 -1.59
N GLN A 144 -12.42 -0.52 -1.74
CA GLN A 144 -12.78 -1.45 -2.78
C GLN A 144 -13.84 -2.34 -2.13
N ASP A 145 -15.03 -2.27 -2.71
CA ASP A 145 -16.26 -2.96 -2.36
C ASP A 145 -17.26 -2.13 -1.51
N ALA A 146 -18.28 -1.67 -2.23
CA ALA A 146 -19.50 -1.11 -1.68
C ALA A 146 -20.28 -2.22 -0.96
N TYR A 147 -20.27 -2.18 0.37
CA TYR A 147 -21.18 -2.99 1.16
C TYR A 147 -22.25 -2.10 1.79
N THR A 148 -23.45 -2.14 1.22
CA THR A 148 -24.68 -1.74 1.90
C THR A 148 -24.96 -2.75 2.99
N TYR A 149 -24.81 -2.36 4.25
CA TYR A 149 -25.41 -3.07 5.36
C TYR A 149 -26.81 -2.51 5.61
N SER A 150 -27.83 -3.31 5.33
CA SER A 150 -29.18 -3.11 5.86
C SER A 150 -29.31 -3.81 7.21
N LYS A 151 -29.97 -3.10 8.12
CA LYS A 151 -30.23 -3.34 9.54
C LYS A 151 -30.47 -4.79 9.99
#